data_AF-A0AAW9DJL9-F1
#
_entry.id   AF-A0AAW9DJL9-F1
#
_cell.length_a   1.000
_cell.length_b   1.000
_cell.length_c   1.000
_cell.angle_alpha   90.00
_cell.angle_beta   90.00
_cell.angle_gamma   90.00
#
_symmetry.space_group_name_H-M   'P 1'
#
loop_
_entity.id
_entity.type
_entity.pdbx_description
1 polymer ?
#
loop_
_entity_poly.entity_id
_entity_poly.type
_entity_poly.pdbx_seq_one_letter_code
_entity_poly.pdbx_strand_id
1 'polypeptide(L)'
;MNYQEIRQWLSNRPVSDLENGVARVKWLLEGLDNPQLQVPTIHFVGTNGKGSTLNALQSILQASGYTVGRFTSPSIIDFREQIVYQQEMISEDDFARIVTDL
;
A
#
# COMPACT_ATOMS: atom_id res chain seq x y z
N MET A 1 11.19 -15.30 -0.87
CA MET A 1 11.53 -15.11 0.55
C MET A 1 10.26 -15.26 1.37
N ASN A 2 10.32 -15.71 2.62
CA ASN A 2 9.16 -15.71 3.51
C ASN A 2 8.90 -14.29 4.09
N TYR A 3 7.76 -14.09 4.74
CA TYR A 3 7.38 -12.77 5.27
C TYR A 3 8.38 -12.20 6.28
N GLN A 4 8.95 -13.04 7.16
CA GLN A 4 9.91 -12.59 8.18
C GLN A 4 11.23 -12.12 7.56
N GLU A 5 11.74 -12.84 6.55
CA GLU A 5 12.93 -12.45 5.79
C GLU A 5 12.70 -11.11 5.07
N ILE A 6 11.52 -10.93 4.47
CA ILE A 6 11.16 -9.69 3.77
C ILE A 6 11.03 -8.53 4.76
N ARG A 7 10.41 -8.74 5.91
CA ARG A 7 10.29 -7.74 6.97
C ARG A 7 11.67 -7.26 7.42
N GLN A 8 12.62 -8.18 7.61
CA GLN A 8 14.00 -7.84 7.98
C GLN A 8 14.69 -7.07 6.86
N TRP A 9 14.54 -7.50 5.61
CA TRP A 9 15.11 -6.83 4.45
C TRP A 9 14.56 -5.40 4.26
N LEU A 10 13.24 -5.20 4.36
CA LEU A 10 12.60 -3.88 4.27
C LEU A 10 13.08 -2.93 5.37
N SER A 11 13.28 -3.44 6.59
CA SER A 11 13.78 -2.65 7.72
C SER A 11 15.22 -2.17 7.52
N ASN A 12 16.01 -2.89 6.72
CA ASN A 12 17.42 -2.59 6.46
C ASN A 12 17.66 -1.87 5.12
N ARG A 13 16.59 -1.48 4.40
CA ARG A 13 16.75 -0.82 3.11
C ARG A 13 17.38 0.58 3.30
N PRO A 14 18.41 0.92 2.53
CA PRO A 14 18.93 2.29 2.54
C PRO A 14 17.84 3.25 2.07
N VAL A 15 17.82 4.45 2.67
CA VAL A 15 16.91 5.51 2.24
C VAL A 15 17.17 5.81 0.77
N SER A 16 16.16 5.60 -0.07
CA SER A 16 16.30 5.83 -1.51
C SER A 16 16.49 7.30 -1.79
N ASP A 17 17.32 7.64 -2.77
CA ASP A 17 17.45 8.99 -3.32
C ASP A 17 16.07 9.56 -3.69
N LEU A 18 15.56 10.51 -2.90
CA LEU A 18 14.22 11.08 -3.06
C LEU A 18 14.10 11.90 -4.35
N GLU A 19 15.21 12.43 -4.87
CA GLU A 19 15.22 13.35 -6.00
C GLU A 19 14.66 12.70 -7.27
N ASN A 20 14.90 11.39 -7.42
CA ASN A 20 14.41 10.58 -8.55
C ASN A 20 13.26 9.63 -8.20
N GLY A 21 12.64 9.77 -7.01
CA GLY A 21 11.65 8.82 -6.50
C GLY A 21 10.46 8.60 -7.43
N VAL A 22 9.87 9.68 -7.94
CA VAL A 22 8.69 9.61 -8.82
C VAL A 22 9.01 8.95 -10.16
N ALA A 23 10.17 9.26 -10.75
CA ALA A 23 10.58 8.68 -12.02
C ALA A 23 10.79 7.16 -11.91
N ARG A 24 11.41 6.69 -10.82
CA ARG A 24 11.60 5.26 -10.55
C ARG A 24 10.27 4.53 -10.37
N VAL A 25 9.33 5.11 -9.62
CA VAL A 25 8.00 4.53 -9.42
C VAL A 25 7.23 4.46 -10.73
N LYS A 26 7.29 5.50 -11.58
CA LYS A 26 6.68 5.47 -12.92
C LYS A 26 7.23 4.34 -13.77
N TRP A 27 8.56 4.21 -13.86
CA TRP A 27 9.20 3.14 -14.63
C TRP A 27 8.77 1.74 -14.14
N LEU A 28 8.69 1.53 -12.82
CA LEU A 28 8.21 0.26 -12.26
C LEU A 28 6.74 0.00 -12.64
N LEU A 29 5.88 1.00 -12.52
CA LEU A 29 4.46 0.86 -12.85
C LEU A 29 4.21 0.61 -14.34
N GLU A 30 5.03 1.18 -15.23
CA GLU A 30 4.99 0.89 -16.67
C GLU A 30 5.29 -0.60 -16.94
N GLY A 31 6.26 -1.18 -16.25
CA GLY A 31 6.57 -2.62 -16.33
C GLY A 31 5.48 -3.54 -15.77
N LEU A 32 4.55 -2.98 -14.96
CA LEU A 32 3.41 -3.69 -14.38
C LEU A 32 2.08 -3.42 -15.12
N ASP A 33 2.14 -2.87 -16.33
CA ASP A 33 0.97 -2.50 -17.13
C ASP A 33 0.05 -1.46 -16.46
N ASN A 34 0.67 -0.51 -15.74
CA ASN A 34 0.01 0.66 -15.14
C ASN A 34 -1.23 0.34 -14.27
N PRO A 35 -1.11 -0.50 -13.23
CA PRO A 35 -2.25 -0.93 -12.42
C PRO A 35 -2.96 0.24 -11.71
N GLN A 36 -2.23 1.33 -11.41
CA GLN A 36 -2.77 2.55 -10.82
C GLN A 36 -3.83 3.25 -11.69
N LEU A 37 -3.88 2.95 -12.99
CA LEU A 37 -4.89 3.50 -13.92
C LEU A 37 -6.12 2.60 -14.06
N GLN A 38 -6.07 1.38 -13.53
CA GLN A 38 -7.13 0.38 -13.68
C GLN A 38 -8.12 0.37 -12.50
N VAL A 39 -7.82 1.11 -11.42
CA VAL A 39 -8.67 1.18 -10.22
C VAL A 39 -9.09 2.63 -9.92
N PRO A 40 -10.39 2.90 -9.73
CA PRO A 40 -10.86 4.19 -9.25
C PRO A 40 -10.19 4.53 -7.91
N THR A 41 -9.54 5.69 -7.84
CA THR A 41 -8.68 6.04 -6.70
C THR A 41 -9.08 7.37 -6.08
N ILE A 42 -9.16 7.41 -4.75
CA ILE A 42 -9.33 8.63 -3.96
C ILE A 42 -7.99 8.91 -3.25
N HIS A 43 -7.36 10.04 -3.56
CA HIS A 43 -6.07 10.41 -2.98
C HIS A 43 -6.24 11.36 -1.80
N PHE A 44 -5.77 10.94 -0.62
CA PHE A 44 -5.85 11.71 0.62
C PHE A 44 -4.54 12.44 0.90
N VAL A 45 -4.59 13.78 0.96
CA VAL A 45 -3.47 14.65 1.31
C VAL A 45 -3.83 15.57 2.48
N GLY A 46 -2.81 16.08 3.19
CA GLY A 46 -2.99 17.02 4.30
C GLY A 46 -2.13 16.67 5.51
N THR A 47 -2.00 17.58 6.47
CA THR A 47 -1.15 17.40 7.65
C THR A 47 -1.79 16.44 8.65
N ASN A 48 -3.07 16.66 8.97
CA ASN A 48 -3.82 15.93 10.00
C ASN A 48 -5.10 15.30 9.43
N GLY A 49 -5.66 14.31 10.14
CA GLY A 49 -6.99 13.76 9.86
C GLY A 49 -7.08 12.76 8.69
N LYS A 50 -6.02 12.53 7.91
CA LYS A 50 -6.02 11.60 6.76
C LYS A 50 -6.53 10.20 7.14
N GLY A 51 -5.97 9.62 8.22
CA GLY A 51 -6.34 8.27 8.67
C GLY A 51 -7.79 8.19 9.15
N SER A 52 -8.24 9.16 9.96
CA SER A 52 -9.62 9.19 10.45
C SER A 52 -10.64 9.38 9.33
N THR A 53 -10.36 10.27 8.37
CA THR A 53 -11.24 10.52 7.23
C THR A 53 -11.27 9.30 6.30
N LEU A 54 -10.12 8.67 6.05
CA LEU A 54 -10.03 7.46 5.24
C LEU A 54 -10.85 6.32 5.85
N ASN A 55 -10.74 6.10 7.16
CA ASN A 55 -11.50 5.06 7.85
C ASN A 55 -13.01 5.33 7.79
N ALA A 56 -13.44 6.57 8.01
CA ALA A 56 -14.85 6.95 7.90
C ALA A 56 -15.39 6.72 6.48
N LEU A 57 -14.64 7.16 5.46
CA LEU A 57 -15.06 6.98 4.07
C LEU A 57 -15.08 5.51 3.65
N GLN A 58 -14.10 4.71 4.07
CA GLN A 58 -14.07 3.28 3.83
C GLN A 58 -15.35 2.63 4.37
N SER A 59 -15.74 2.91 5.62
CA SER A 59 -16.95 2.36 6.20
C SER A 59 -18.21 2.75 5.42
N ILE A 60 -18.32 4.01 4.99
CA ILE A 60 -19.46 4.50 4.19
C ILE A 60 -19.53 3.78 2.83
N LEU A 61 -18.40 3.67 2.13
CA LEU A 61 -18.33 3.03 0.81
C LEU A 61 -18.64 1.53 0.92
N GLN A 62 -18.09 0.84 1.91
CA GLN A 62 -18.39 -0.58 2.15
C GLN A 62 -19.86 -0.80 2.50
N ALA A 63 -20.43 0.04 3.38
CA ALA A 63 -21.85 0.00 3.71
C ALA A 63 -22.76 0.28 2.49
N SER A 64 -22.23 0.98 1.49
CA SER A 64 -22.90 1.26 0.21
C SER A 64 -22.70 0.17 -0.85
N GLY A 65 -22.06 -0.96 -0.48
CA GLY A 65 -21.86 -2.11 -1.37
C GLY A 65 -20.60 -2.07 -2.23
N TYR A 66 -19.71 -1.10 -2.02
CA TYR A 66 -18.43 -1.04 -2.74
C TYR A 66 -17.39 -1.97 -2.13
N THR A 67 -16.56 -2.53 -2.99
CA THR A 67 -15.31 -3.16 -2.58
C THR A 67 -14.23 -2.10 -2.43
N VAL A 68 -13.61 -2.02 -1.25
CA VAL A 68 -12.64 -0.96 -0.92
C VAL A 68 -11.33 -1.56 -0.46
N GLY A 69 -10.25 -1.15 -1.11
CA GLY A 69 -8.89 -1.28 -0.61
C GLY A 69 -8.37 0.07 -0.09
N ARG A 70 -7.48 0.04 0.90
CA ARG A 70 -6.79 1.23 1.39
C ARG A 70 -5.28 1.03 1.44
N PHE A 71 -4.58 2.11 1.14
CA PHE A 71 -3.16 2.27 1.41
C PHE A 71 -2.93 3.39 2.42
N THR A 72 -2.20 3.11 3.51
CA THR A 72 -1.90 4.10 4.56
C THR A 72 -0.50 3.92 5.11
N SER A 73 0.24 5.02 5.26
CA SER A 73 1.59 5.03 5.83
C SER A 73 1.73 6.08 6.94
N PRO A 74 2.64 5.88 7.92
CA PRO A 74 3.46 4.68 8.12
C PRO A 74 2.68 3.54 8.81
N SER A 75 3.17 2.30 8.71
CA SER A 75 2.76 1.19 9.60
C SER A 75 3.33 1.37 11.00
N ILE A 76 2.64 0.85 12.01
CA ILE A 76 3.06 0.94 13.42
C ILE A 76 3.75 -0.36 13.87
N ILE A 77 3.15 -1.52 13.65
CA ILE A 77 3.65 -2.81 14.15
C ILE A 77 4.02 -3.75 13.00
N ASP A 78 3.19 -3.80 11.97
CA ASP A 78 3.30 -4.73 10.84
C ASP A 78 3.21 -3.96 9.51
N PHE A 79 4.13 -4.21 8.57
CA PHE A 79 4.12 -3.58 7.24
C PHE A 79 2.82 -3.82 6.47
N ARG A 80 2.13 -4.94 6.75
CA ARG A 80 0.85 -5.29 6.12
C ARG A 80 -0.28 -4.35 6.54
N GLU A 81 -0.15 -3.61 7.64
CA GLU A 81 -1.10 -2.55 8.04
C GLU A 81 -1.28 -1.49 6.94
N GLN A 82 -0.28 -1.34 6.08
CA GLN A 82 -0.31 -0.38 4.99
C GLN A 82 -1.19 -0.83 3.82
N ILE A 83 -1.47 -2.13 3.67
CA ILE A 83 -2.23 -2.68 2.54
C ILE A 83 -3.40 -3.49 3.09
N VAL A 84 -4.58 -2.88 3.08
CA VAL A 84 -5.80 -3.48 3.62
C VAL A 84 -6.85 -3.55 2.52
N TYR A 85 -7.51 -4.69 2.40
CA TYR A 85 -8.59 -4.93 1.46
C TYR A 85 -9.79 -5.49 2.22
N GLN A 86 -10.95 -4.86 2.08
CA GLN A 86 -12.17 -5.27 2.79
C GLN A 86 -11.99 -5.38 4.32
N GLN A 87 -11.25 -4.44 4.92
CA GLN A 87 -10.88 -4.41 6.36
C GLN A 87 -9.87 -5.46 6.81
N GLU A 88 -9.45 -6.37 5.93
CA GLU A 88 -8.42 -7.37 6.22
C GLU A 88 -7.06 -6.92 5.68
N MET A 89 -6.00 -7.09 6.47
CA MET A 89 -4.63 -6.91 5.97
C MET A 89 -4.34 -7.97 4.91
N ILE A 90 -3.51 -7.61 3.93
CA ILE A 90 -2.93 -8.61 3.03
C ILE A 90 -2.31 -9.77 3.83
N SER A 91 -2.46 -10.99 3.34
CA SER A 91 -1.89 -12.18 3.98
C SER A 91 -0.35 -12.13 3.97
N GLU A 92 0.30 -12.80 4.92
CA GLU A 92 1.76 -12.90 4.91
C GLU A 92 2.27 -13.57 3.63
N ASP A 93 1.55 -14.61 3.16
CA ASP A 93 1.90 -15.36 1.95
C ASP A 93 1.78 -14.50 0.69
N ASP A 94 0.68 -13.75 0.52
CA ASP A 94 0.52 -12.87 -0.65
C ASP A 94 1.52 -11.72 -0.62
N PHE A 95 1.76 -11.12 0.55
CA PHE A 95 2.78 -10.09 0.69
C PHE A 95 4.15 -10.64 0.30
N ALA A 96 4.49 -11.83 0.82
CA ALA A 96 5.78 -12.44 0.57
C ALA A 96 5.97 -12.83 -0.90
N ARG A 97 4.93 -13.38 -1.52
CA ARG A 97 4.89 -13.72 -2.95
C ARG A 97 5.09 -12.47 -3.81
N ILE A 98 4.28 -11.42 -3.63
CA ILE A 98 4.34 -10.20 -4.43
C ILE A 98 5.73 -9.55 -4.35
N VAL A 99 6.33 -9.46 -3.16
CA VAL A 99 7.65 -8.85 -2.99
C VAL A 99 8.77 -9.72 -3.59
N THR A 100 8.59 -11.04 -3.67
CA THR A 100 9.58 -11.94 -4.27
C THR A 100 9.48 -11.98 -5.80
N ASP A 101 8.28 -11.78 -6.35
CA ASP A 101 8.01 -11.85 -7.79
C ASP A 101 8.36 -10.54 -8.54
N LEU A 102 8.56 -9.44 -7.81
CA LEU A 102 8.98 -8.12 -8.32
C LEU A 102 10.51 -8.00 -8.42
#